data_AF-A0A452CJ35-F1
#
_entry.id   AF-A0A452CJ35-F1
#
_cell.length_a   1.000
_cell.length_b   1.000
_cell.length_c   1.000
_cell.angle_alpha   90.00
_cell.angle_beta   90.00
_cell.angle_gamma   90.00
#
_symmetry.space_group_name_H-M   'P 1'
#
loop_
_entity.id
_entity.type
_entity.pdbx_description
1 polymer ?
#
loop_
_entity_poly.entity_id
_entity_poly.type
_entity_poly.pdbx_seq_one_letter_code
_entity_poly.pdbx_strand_id
1 'polypeptide(L)'
;MSGSLRFTVLRERPKDPRRCAAPPRPPPAQPRFLWVGFALPPGFRSHHVTSTKSEAPAESRDRGGIWDPESPEDDDRKVRRREKNRVAAQRSRKKQTQKADKLHEEYECLEQENTVLRREIGKLTEELKHLSEVLKEHEKICPLLLCPMNFVPVPRLDPVAGCLPR
;
A
#
# COMPACT_ATOMS: atom_id res chain seq x y z
N MET A 1 17.21 -23.15 71.18
CA MET A 1 16.09 -22.72 70.33
C MET A 1 16.19 -21.21 70.17
N SER A 2 16.61 -20.70 69.02
CA SER A 2 16.45 -19.30 68.57
C SER A 2 17.11 -19.19 67.19
N GLY A 3 16.29 -19.05 66.14
CA GLY A 3 16.75 -18.85 64.77
C GLY A 3 17.03 -17.39 64.47
N SER A 4 17.60 -17.13 63.29
CA SER A 4 17.39 -15.87 62.58
C SER A 4 17.67 -16.08 61.09
N LEU A 5 16.61 -16.36 60.32
CA LEU A 5 16.64 -16.22 58.87
C LEU A 5 16.69 -14.74 58.52
N ARG A 6 17.65 -14.33 57.68
CA ARG A 6 17.69 -12.97 57.11
C ARG A 6 16.71 -12.93 55.93
N PHE A 7 15.58 -12.27 56.13
CA PHE A 7 14.58 -12.02 55.09
C PHE A 7 15.02 -10.79 54.27
N THR A 8 15.47 -10.99 53.03
CA THR A 8 15.70 -9.90 52.09
C THR A 8 14.35 -9.45 51.54
N VAL A 9 13.85 -8.31 52.03
CA VAL A 9 12.64 -7.67 51.49
C VAL A 9 12.94 -7.17 50.07
N LEU A 10 12.41 -7.85 49.05
CA LEU A 10 12.28 -7.28 47.71
C LEU A 10 11.37 -6.05 47.81
N ARG A 11 11.95 -4.86 47.66
CA ARG A 11 11.21 -3.60 47.60
C ARG A 11 10.51 -3.53 46.24
N GLU A 12 9.28 -4.04 46.18
CA GLU A 12 8.40 -3.92 45.00
C GLU A 12 8.23 -2.43 44.64
N ARG A 13 8.55 -2.09 43.39
CA ARG A 13 8.30 -0.75 42.83
C ARG A 13 6.78 -0.53 42.74
N PRO A 14 6.24 0.60 43.24
CA PRO A 14 4.81 0.87 43.12
C PRO A 14 4.39 0.96 41.64
N LYS A 15 3.37 0.20 41.26
CA LYS A 15 2.74 0.28 39.93
C LYS A 15 2.02 1.62 39.82
N ASP A 16 2.61 2.56 39.09
CA ASP A 16 1.97 3.84 38.77
C ASP A 16 0.65 3.61 37.99
N PRO A 17 -0.51 4.05 38.52
CA PRO A 17 -1.80 3.92 37.84
C PRO A 17 -1.97 4.96 36.71
N ARG A 18 -0.98 5.82 36.47
CA ARG A 18 -0.99 6.87 35.44
C ARG A 18 -0.18 6.54 34.20
N ARG A 19 0.25 5.29 34.02
CA ARG A 19 0.66 4.82 32.70
C ARG A 19 -0.63 4.60 31.91
N CYS A 20 -1.05 5.63 31.18
CA CYS A 20 -2.10 5.53 30.18
C CYS A 20 -1.85 4.23 29.41
N ALA A 21 -2.77 3.27 29.54
CA ALA A 21 -2.77 2.09 28.70
C ALA A 21 -2.73 2.60 27.27
N ALA A 22 -1.62 2.40 26.57
CA ALA A 22 -1.53 2.74 25.17
C ALA A 22 -2.70 2.01 24.49
N PRO A 23 -3.55 2.71 23.71
CA PRO A 23 -4.68 2.05 23.05
C PRO A 23 -4.14 0.87 22.24
N PRO A 24 -4.87 -0.26 22.21
CA PRO A 24 -4.45 -1.40 21.41
C PRO A 24 -4.21 -0.91 19.99
N ARG A 25 -3.04 -1.26 19.43
CA ARG A 25 -2.75 -0.95 18.02
C ARG A 25 -3.92 -1.48 17.19
N PRO A 26 -4.50 -0.68 16.27
CA PRO A 26 -5.45 -1.23 15.33
C PRO A 26 -4.80 -2.43 14.63
N PRO A 27 -5.52 -3.54 14.42
CA PRO A 27 -4.99 -4.65 13.65
C PRO A 27 -4.49 -4.09 12.32
N PRO A 28 -3.35 -4.57 11.78
CA PRO A 28 -2.97 -4.19 10.43
C PRO A 28 -4.17 -4.45 9.55
N ALA A 29 -4.64 -3.43 8.83
CA ALA A 29 -5.58 -3.64 7.74
C ALA A 29 -4.91 -4.69 6.86
N GLN A 30 -5.39 -5.93 6.98
CA GLN A 30 -4.99 -6.98 6.08
C GLN A 30 -5.28 -6.38 4.72
N PRO A 31 -4.30 -6.29 3.81
CA PRO A 31 -4.64 -6.00 2.45
C PRO A 31 -5.66 -7.06 2.09
N ARG A 32 -6.91 -6.68 1.82
CA ARG A 32 -7.87 -7.59 1.17
C ARG A 32 -7.45 -7.77 -0.29
N PHE A 33 -6.15 -7.92 -0.55
CA PHE A 33 -5.67 -8.80 -1.59
C PHE A 33 -6.03 -10.21 -1.10
N LEU A 34 -7.30 -10.59 -1.32
CA LEU A 34 -7.52 -11.97 -1.73
C LEU A 34 -6.51 -12.17 -2.85
N TRP A 35 -5.55 -13.05 -2.62
CA TRP A 35 -4.64 -13.51 -3.65
C TRP A 35 -5.52 -14.30 -4.63
N VAL A 36 -6.22 -13.58 -5.51
CA VAL A 36 -7.04 -14.17 -6.55
C VAL A 36 -6.05 -14.72 -7.56
N GLY A 37 -5.69 -15.98 -7.34
CA GLY A 37 -5.07 -16.91 -8.27
C GLY A 37 -4.32 -16.32 -9.46
N PHE A 38 -3.19 -15.66 -9.22
CA PHE A 38 -2.15 -15.62 -10.24
C PHE A 38 -1.46 -16.99 -10.23
N ALA A 39 -2.00 -17.92 -11.02
CA ALA A 39 -1.28 -19.11 -11.41
C ALA A 39 0.02 -18.67 -12.09
N LEU A 40 1.15 -18.88 -11.40
CA LEU A 40 2.46 -18.57 -11.96
C LEU A 40 2.69 -19.49 -13.18
N PRO A 41 3.02 -18.96 -14.36
CA PRO A 41 3.20 -19.77 -15.56
C PRO A 41 4.35 -20.80 -15.38
N PRO A 42 4.23 -22.01 -15.92
CA PRO A 42 5.29 -23.01 -15.86
C PRO A 42 6.47 -22.52 -16.71
N GLY A 43 7.57 -22.14 -16.05
CA GLY A 43 8.77 -21.64 -16.72
C GLY A 43 9.45 -20.44 -16.04
N PHE A 44 8.85 -19.83 -15.01
CA PHE A 44 9.52 -18.76 -14.26
C PHE A 44 10.57 -19.35 -13.31
N ARG A 45 11.77 -19.59 -13.84
CA ARG A 45 12.94 -20.02 -13.07
C ARG A 45 13.35 -18.85 -12.18
N SER A 46 13.07 -18.96 -10.88
CA SER A 46 13.61 -18.02 -9.90
C SER A 46 15.13 -18.07 -9.98
N HIS A 47 15.76 -17.00 -10.45
CA HIS A 47 17.18 -16.78 -10.29
C HIS A 47 17.41 -16.55 -8.80
N HIS A 48 17.59 -17.65 -8.06
CA HIS A 48 18.26 -17.56 -6.79
C HIS A 48 19.66 -17.03 -7.11
N VAL A 49 19.95 -15.80 -6.69
CA VAL A 49 21.32 -15.34 -6.60
C VAL A 49 21.92 -16.13 -5.44
N THR A 50 22.46 -17.32 -5.71
CA THR A 50 23.48 -17.88 -4.84
C THR A 50 24.64 -16.92 -4.94
N SER A 51 24.79 -16.09 -3.91
CA SER A 51 25.99 -15.30 -3.71
C SER A 51 27.17 -16.28 -3.78
N THR A 52 27.88 -16.24 -4.89
CA THR A 52 29.15 -16.93 -5.05
C THR A 52 30.05 -16.40 -3.93
N LYS A 53 30.37 -17.29 -3.00
CA LYS A 53 31.39 -17.05 -1.97
C LYS A 53 32.72 -17.03 -2.71
N SER A 54 33.12 -15.87 -3.19
CA SER A 54 34.48 -15.59 -3.59
C SER A 54 35.37 -15.77 -2.36
N GLU A 55 36.23 -16.79 -2.41
CA GLU A 55 37.30 -16.99 -1.45
C GLU A 55 38.26 -15.80 -1.55
N ALA A 56 38.17 -14.90 -0.57
CA ALA A 56 39.16 -13.85 -0.36
C ALA A 56 40.37 -14.46 0.38
N PRO A 57 41.60 -13.97 0.13
CA PRO A 57 42.79 -14.45 0.81
C PRO A 57 42.65 -14.26 2.32
N ALA A 58 43.05 -15.28 3.09
CA ALA A 58 43.17 -15.21 4.53
C ALA A 58 44.33 -14.27 4.92
N GLU A 59 44.10 -12.97 4.81
CA GLU A 59 45.00 -11.96 5.34
C GLU A 59 44.54 -11.58 6.75
N SER A 60 45.50 -11.56 7.67
CA SER A 60 45.37 -11.42 9.11
C SER A 60 44.37 -10.35 9.53
N ARG A 61 43.18 -10.80 9.94
CA ARG A 61 42.36 -10.04 10.88
C ARG A 61 43.10 -10.02 12.20
N ASP A 62 43.80 -8.92 12.44
CA ASP A 62 44.27 -8.51 13.75
C ASP A 62 43.13 -8.71 14.75
N ARG A 63 43.23 -9.81 15.48
CA ARG A 63 42.33 -10.23 16.54
C ARG A 63 42.98 -9.72 17.81
N GLY A 64 43.06 -8.39 17.93
CA GLY A 64 44.00 -7.74 18.83
C GLY A 64 43.45 -6.53 19.59
N GLY A 65 42.15 -6.49 19.85
CA GLY A 65 41.61 -5.68 20.95
C GLY A 65 41.15 -6.63 22.04
N ILE A 66 41.77 -6.59 23.22
CA ILE A 66 41.20 -7.20 24.42
C ILE A 66 39.75 -6.68 24.51
N TRP A 67 38.76 -7.53 24.32
CA TRP A 67 37.38 -7.20 24.69
C TRP A 67 37.36 -7.44 26.19
N ASP A 68 37.61 -6.40 26.96
CA ASP A 68 37.38 -6.44 28.40
C ASP A 68 35.88 -6.17 28.60
N PRO A 69 35.06 -7.21 28.89
CA PRO A 69 33.61 -7.05 28.98
C PRO A 69 33.17 -6.15 30.16
N GLU A 70 34.11 -5.63 30.96
CA GLU A 70 33.86 -4.80 32.14
C GLU A 70 34.32 -3.34 32.00
N SER A 71 34.82 -2.87 30.85
CA SER A 71 35.14 -1.44 30.69
C SER A 71 33.85 -0.59 30.52
N PRO A 72 33.63 0.44 31.37
CA PRO A 72 32.46 1.33 31.27
C PRO A 72 32.30 1.99 29.88
N GLU A 73 33.40 2.18 29.15
CA GLU A 73 33.44 2.82 27.84
C GLU A 73 32.84 1.94 26.72
N ASP A 74 32.93 0.61 26.86
CA ASP A 74 32.34 -0.36 25.93
C ASP A 74 30.83 -0.51 26.13
N ASP A 75 30.35 -0.37 27.37
CA ASP A 75 28.92 -0.32 27.67
C ASP A 75 28.26 0.93 27.08
N ASP A 76 28.89 2.09 27.18
CA ASP A 76 28.41 3.32 26.54
C ASP A 76 28.35 3.18 25.01
N ARG A 77 29.39 2.59 24.39
CA ARG A 77 29.40 2.31 22.94
C ARG A 77 28.25 1.39 22.53
N LYS A 78 27.97 0.36 23.34
CA LYS A 78 26.87 -0.61 23.11
C LYS A 78 25.51 0.06 23.27
N VAL A 79 25.31 0.92 24.27
CA VAL A 79 24.10 1.72 24.46
C VAL A 79 23.89 2.64 23.26
N ARG A 80 24.93 3.36 22.81
CA ARG A 80 24.85 4.22 21.61
C ARG A 80 24.49 3.43 20.36
N ARG A 81 25.03 2.22 20.18
CA ARG A 81 24.67 1.33 19.06
C ARG A 81 23.21 0.88 19.13
N ARG A 82 22.73 0.48 20.30
CA ARG A 82 21.33 0.08 20.51
C ARG A 82 20.38 1.23 20.24
N GLU A 83 20.68 2.44 20.71
CA GLU A 83 19.81 3.60 20.45
C GLU A 83 19.80 3.98 18.97
N LYS A 84 20.95 3.95 18.28
CA LYS A 84 21.01 4.14 16.82
C LYS A 84 20.15 3.11 16.08
N ASN A 85 20.23 1.83 16.45
CA ASN A 85 19.42 0.78 15.84
C ASN A 85 17.93 0.95 16.17
N ARG A 86 17.59 1.37 17.39
CA ARG A 86 16.21 1.65 17.82
C ARG A 86 15.58 2.73 16.95
N VAL A 87 16.29 3.84 16.75
CA VAL A 87 15.85 4.94 15.87
C VAL A 87 15.77 4.47 14.41
N ALA A 88 16.74 3.71 13.92
CA ALA A 88 16.72 3.18 12.55
C ALA A 88 15.53 2.25 12.30
N ALA A 89 15.26 1.31 13.23
CA ALA A 89 14.11 0.42 13.15
C ALA A 89 12.78 1.19 13.22
N GLN A 90 12.67 2.21 14.08
CA GLN A 90 11.50 3.08 14.16
C GLN A 90 11.28 3.83 12.85
N ARG A 91 12.33 4.43 12.26
CA ARG A 91 12.26 5.12 10.97
C ARG A 91 11.85 4.18 9.84
N SER A 92 12.41 2.96 9.80
CA SER A 92 12.04 1.95 8.80
C SER A 92 10.57 1.57 8.89
N ARG A 93 10.08 1.29 10.11
CA ARG A 93 8.66 0.98 10.35
C ARG A 93 7.77 2.15 9.94
N LYS A 94 8.12 3.39 10.32
CA LYS A 94 7.38 4.60 9.93
C LYS A 94 7.34 4.76 8.41
N LYS A 95 8.46 4.57 7.71
CA LYS A 95 8.51 4.67 6.25
C LYS A 95 7.64 3.61 5.58
N GLN A 96 7.59 2.40 6.13
CA GLN A 96 6.73 1.33 5.61
C GLN A 96 5.25 1.65 5.80
N THR A 97 4.85 2.09 7.00
CA THR A 97 3.47 2.51 7.29
C THR A 97 3.07 3.68 6.39
N GLN A 98 3.88 4.73 6.30
CA GLN A 98 3.61 5.88 5.42
C GLN A 98 3.48 5.49 3.94
N LYS A 99 4.22 4.48 3.47
CA LYS A 99 4.07 3.99 2.09
C LYS A 99 2.71 3.31 1.90
N ALA A 100 2.28 2.50 2.87
CA ALA A 100 0.98 1.85 2.82
C ALA A 100 -0.16 2.88 2.89
N ASP A 101 -0.05 3.86 3.79
CA ASP A 101 -1.04 4.93 3.95
C ASP A 101 -1.20 5.72 2.65
N LYS A 102 -0.09 6.16 2.03
CA LYS A 102 -0.13 6.88 0.75
C LYS A 102 -0.79 6.08 -0.37
N LEU A 103 -0.44 4.80 -0.50
CA LEU A 103 -1.06 3.93 -1.51
C LEU A 103 -2.56 3.77 -1.27
N HIS A 104 -2.99 3.74 0.00
CA HIS A 104 -4.40 3.65 0.34
C HIS A 104 -5.14 4.96 0.01
N GLU A 105 -4.57 6.10 0.40
CA GLU A 105 -5.11 7.43 0.06
C GLU A 105 -5.26 7.60 -1.46
N GLU A 106 -4.21 7.26 -2.23
CA GLU A 106 -4.25 7.30 -3.71
C GLU A 106 -5.33 6.38 -4.28
N TYR A 107 -5.45 5.15 -3.75
CA TYR A 107 -6.51 4.23 -4.15
C TYR A 107 -7.91 4.80 -3.89
N GLU A 108 -8.15 5.35 -2.70
CA GLU A 108 -9.45 5.91 -2.34
C GLU A 108 -9.80 7.13 -3.21
N CYS A 109 -8.84 8.00 -3.49
CA CYS A 109 -9.03 9.12 -4.41
C CYS A 109 -9.43 8.62 -5.81
N LEU A 110 -8.71 7.65 -6.35
CA LEU A 110 -9.02 7.08 -7.67
C LEU A 110 -10.39 6.38 -7.69
N GLU A 111 -10.76 5.66 -6.64
CA GLU A 111 -12.07 5.02 -6.52
C GLU A 111 -13.19 6.08 -6.51
N GLN A 112 -13.00 7.17 -5.77
CA GLN A 112 -13.96 8.29 -5.75
C GLN A 112 -14.10 8.92 -7.13
N GLU A 113 -12.99 9.27 -7.79
CA GLU A 113 -12.99 9.82 -9.15
C GLU A 113 -13.68 8.87 -10.13
N ASN A 114 -13.39 7.56 -10.03
CA ASN A 114 -14.02 6.54 -10.87
C ASN A 114 -15.54 6.52 -10.68
N THR A 115 -16.03 6.61 -9.44
CA THR A 115 -17.48 6.66 -9.17
C THR A 115 -18.13 7.93 -9.71
N VAL A 116 -17.43 9.07 -9.70
CA VAL A 116 -17.93 10.33 -10.26
C VAL A 116 -18.02 10.20 -11.78
N LEU A 117 -16.96 9.73 -12.43
CA LEU A 117 -16.93 9.54 -13.89
C LEU A 117 -18.00 8.54 -14.35
N ARG A 118 -18.18 7.41 -13.65
CA ARG A 118 -19.23 6.44 -13.97
C ARG A 118 -20.63 7.03 -13.88
N ARG A 119 -20.88 7.87 -12.87
CA ARG A 119 -22.16 8.58 -12.74
C ARG A 119 -22.37 9.55 -13.89
N GLU A 120 -21.33 10.28 -14.29
CA GLU A 120 -21.41 11.23 -15.39
C GLU A 120 -21.65 10.53 -16.73
N ILE A 121 -20.95 9.42 -16.99
CA ILE A 121 -21.21 8.56 -18.15
C ILE A 121 -22.67 8.11 -18.17
N GLY A 122 -23.21 7.69 -17.01
CA GLY A 122 -24.61 7.31 -16.88
C GLY A 122 -25.56 8.44 -17.30
N LYS A 123 -25.40 9.63 -16.71
CA LYS A 123 -26.23 10.81 -17.02
C LYS A 123 -26.17 11.18 -18.51
N LEU A 124 -24.97 11.31 -19.06
CA LEU A 124 -24.80 11.67 -20.47
C LEU A 124 -25.39 10.60 -21.39
N THR A 125 -25.30 9.32 -21.02
CA THR A 125 -25.93 8.23 -21.79
C THR A 125 -27.45 8.33 -21.77
N GLU A 126 -28.04 8.67 -20.63
CA GLU A 126 -29.48 8.90 -20.50
C GLU A 126 -29.93 10.11 -21.32
N GLU A 127 -29.19 11.22 -21.26
CA GLU A 127 -29.46 12.41 -22.06
C GLU A 127 -29.38 12.11 -23.58
N LEU A 128 -28.35 11.37 -24.00
CA LEU A 128 -28.19 10.99 -25.42
C LEU A 128 -29.36 10.11 -25.88
N LYS A 129 -29.79 9.14 -25.05
CA LYS A 129 -30.98 8.31 -25.33
C LYS A 129 -32.23 9.16 -25.44
N HIS A 130 -32.47 10.04 -24.47
CA HIS A 130 -33.63 10.91 -24.45
C HIS A 130 -33.70 11.81 -25.70
N LEU A 131 -32.60 12.49 -26.03
CA LEU A 131 -32.53 13.33 -27.23
C LEU A 131 -32.70 12.51 -28.52
N SER A 132 -32.15 11.31 -28.57
CA SER A 132 -32.33 10.40 -29.71
C SER A 132 -33.77 9.95 -29.87
N GLU A 133 -34.48 9.69 -28.77
CA GLU A 133 -35.92 9.36 -28.78
C GLU A 133 -36.76 10.54 -29.26
N VAL A 134 -36.53 11.73 -28.71
CA VAL A 134 -37.20 12.97 -29.13
C VAL A 134 -36.98 13.24 -30.63
N LEU A 135 -35.76 13.05 -31.13
CA LEU A 135 -35.47 13.18 -32.55
C LEU A 135 -36.22 12.14 -33.39
N LYS A 136 -36.18 10.86 -33.01
CA LYS A 136 -36.92 9.79 -33.70
C LYS A 136 -38.43 10.02 -33.73
N GLU A 137 -38.99 10.61 -32.67
CA GLU A 137 -40.40 10.98 -32.63
C GLU A 137 -40.70 12.14 -33.58
N HIS A 138 -39.84 13.17 -33.60
CA HIS A 138 -39.94 14.27 -34.54
C HIS A 138 -39.81 13.81 -35.99
N GLU A 139 -38.90 12.87 -36.30
CA GLU A 139 -38.70 12.35 -37.65
C GLU A 139 -40.01 11.81 -38.26
N LYS A 140 -40.89 11.22 -37.46
CA LYS A 140 -42.21 10.69 -37.90
C LYS A 140 -43.19 11.77 -38.35
N ILE A 141 -43.00 13.01 -37.91
CA ILE A 141 -43.90 14.14 -38.20
C ILE A 141 -43.22 15.24 -39.01
N CYS A 142 -41.91 15.11 -39.28
CA CYS A 142 -41.11 16.13 -39.94
C CYS A 142 -41.48 16.25 -41.43
N PRO A 143 -42.10 17.36 -41.88
CA PRO A 143 -42.48 17.53 -43.29
C PRO A 143 -41.27 17.49 -44.23
N LEU A 144 -40.09 17.87 -43.73
CA LEU A 144 -38.84 17.86 -44.50
C LEU A 144 -38.29 16.44 -44.76
N LEU A 145 -38.64 15.45 -43.93
CA LEU A 145 -38.28 14.04 -44.12
C LEU A 145 -39.40 13.25 -44.81
N LEU A 146 -40.65 13.68 -44.66
CA LEU A 146 -41.84 13.10 -45.29
C LEU A 146 -42.06 13.59 -46.74
N CYS A 147 -41.49 14.74 -47.13
CA CYS A 147 -41.43 15.18 -48.52
C CYS A 147 -40.11 14.74 -49.17
N PRO A 148 -40.14 14.06 -50.33
CA PRO A 148 -38.94 13.66 -51.05
C PRO A 148 -38.33 14.87 -51.78
N MET A 149 -37.76 15.81 -51.04
CA MET A 149 -36.83 16.78 -51.61
C MET A 149 -35.42 16.40 -51.14
N ASN A 150 -34.86 15.41 -51.85
CA ASN A 150 -33.43 15.12 -52.01
C ASN A 150 -32.48 15.69 -50.94
N PHE A 151 -32.57 15.21 -49.70
CA PHE A 151 -31.41 15.22 -48.82
C PHE A 151 -30.71 13.88 -48.96
N VAL A 152 -29.52 13.91 -49.56
CA VAL A 152 -28.60 12.76 -49.60
C VAL A 152 -28.46 12.25 -48.17
N PRO A 153 -28.71 10.95 -47.89
CA PRO A 153 -28.47 10.40 -46.57
C PRO A 153 -26.97 10.49 -46.30
N VAL A 154 -26.56 11.47 -45.49
CA VAL A 154 -25.21 11.49 -44.92
C VAL A 154 -25.17 10.29 -43.97
N PRO A 155 -24.28 9.30 -44.19
CA PRO A 155 -24.14 8.19 -43.26
C PRO A 155 -23.80 8.77 -41.90
N ARG A 156 -24.65 8.53 -40.90
CA ARG A 156 -24.32 8.87 -39.52
C ARG A 156 -23.10 8.04 -39.14
N LEU A 157 -21.96 8.70 -38.99
CA LEU A 157 -20.78 8.10 -38.43
C LEU A 157 -21.07 7.82 -36.95
N ASP A 158 -21.22 6.55 -36.60
CA ASP A 158 -21.21 6.10 -35.22
C ASP A 158 -19.84 6.45 -34.61
N PRO A 159 -19.76 7.27 -33.55
CA PRO A 159 -18.47 7.65 -32.97
C PRO A 159 -17.84 6.54 -32.10
N VAL A 160 -18.29 5.29 -32.18
CA VAL A 160 -17.88 4.20 -31.26
C VAL A 160 -16.97 3.14 -31.89
N ALA A 161 -16.24 3.49 -32.95
CA ALA A 161 -15.19 2.63 -33.53
C ALA A 161 -13.79 3.27 -33.47
N GLY A 162 -13.53 4.09 -32.45
CA GLY A 162 -12.22 4.69 -32.17
C GLY A 162 -11.46 3.92 -31.10
N CYS A 163 -10.46 3.16 -31.53
CA CYS A 163 -9.55 2.36 -30.73
C CYS A 163 -8.97 3.08 -29.50
N LEU A 164 -9.00 2.43 -28.34
CA LEU A 164 -8.04 2.69 -27.27
C LEU A 164 -6.95 1.60 -27.31
N PRO A 165 -5.66 1.94 -27.50
CA PRO A 165 -4.59 0.96 -27.38
C PRO A 165 -4.46 0.50 -25.93
N ARG A 166 -4.22 -0.80 -25.79
CA ARG A 166 -4.04 -1.51 -24.52
C ARG A 166 -2.59 -1.45 -24.06
#